data_AF-A0A415PDX0-F1
#
_entry.id   AF-A0A415PDX0-F1
#
_cell.length_a   1.000
_cell.length_b   1.000
_cell.length_c   1.000
_cell.angle_alpha   90.00
_cell.angle_beta   90.00
_cell.angle_gamma   90.00
#
_symmetry.space_group_name_H-M   'P 1'
#
loop_
_entity.id
_entity.type
_entity.pdbx_description
1 polymer ?
#
loop_
_entity_poly.entity_id
_entity_poly.type
_entity_poly.pdbx_seq_one_letter_code
_entity_poly.pdbx_strand_id
1 'polypeptide(L)'
;MEKAEANAYQKYCKLPLDEKCILLEAGQGKNLNGNMLAMARELFENKAYVGYKVVYVVTEENLEEAKVRFAFYQYPLILTIRNSDEYKKYLACAKYLMTDNSFPPYFLKREQQVYMNTWHGTPLKTLGISDLKNAASLANIQKNYLMCDYALFPNTFTKDVFMKDYMLENLYKGEIVLADYPRNMALLDKEKSDALRSKLGLSDKKLIAYMPTWRGLGRSANGASQKEILEGIFKKLDAQLSDEEIFYVNLHFLIGNTMDFSNYQHIKPFPSEYETYDFLALCDMLVTDYSSVFFDFAITKKKIVLFTYDLEEYMRDRGTYFPIENLPFPMVCSVDELMKEIHTSGKICDYHEFLSQYHAFADKQTPAMLLDLLIHGKRDGLHIEQAPYNGKETVLVYGGKLRNKQLNELLLAYLKQLKEEMPDKNIVVSFHGKMHKQKRELLEQLNRSVSYYAVVNKFEFSLPVKIIAAMKMRFGYFDKKLKGKLRASFERERNRMFYGLEPQKVIYFAGNPHYMYRVLSTFHCEKEAHIQHNNVMGIVARRGIYHVMYHYFKENYDTIIDHRFDDVHALWKEEDKHIYYNKCLKMGILWKHFANKKQGLQLSAICFAYTILPFSIKT
;
A
#
# COMPACT_ATOMS: atom_id res chain seq x y z
N MET A 1 -12.68 0.74 27.57
CA MET A 1 -11.71 0.34 28.61
C MET A 1 -10.36 0.06 27.96
N GLU A 2 -9.73 1.06 27.34
CA GLU A 2 -8.47 0.91 26.58
C GLU A 2 -7.27 1.27 27.46
N LYS A 3 -6.93 0.38 28.41
CA LYS A 3 -5.76 0.54 29.27
C LYS A 3 -4.51 0.03 28.55
N ALA A 4 -3.62 0.95 28.18
CA ALA A 4 -2.17 0.82 28.34
C ALA A 4 -1.48 -0.50 27.94
N GLU A 5 -1.86 -1.17 26.86
CA GLU A 5 -1.03 -2.25 26.32
C GLU A 5 0.21 -1.64 25.64
N ALA A 6 1.37 -1.77 26.30
CA ALA A 6 2.64 -1.74 25.60
C ALA A 6 2.54 -2.70 24.40
N ASN A 7 2.91 -2.22 23.21
CA ASN A 7 2.65 -2.88 21.92
C ASN A 7 2.87 -4.41 21.99
N ALA A 8 1.79 -5.18 22.11
CA ALA A 8 1.83 -6.61 22.44
C ALA A 8 2.66 -7.42 21.43
N TYR A 9 2.69 -6.99 20.17
CA TYR A 9 3.57 -7.54 19.14
C TYR A 9 5.05 -7.52 19.58
N GLN A 10 5.53 -6.40 20.13
CA GLN A 10 6.92 -6.28 20.60
C GLN A 10 7.24 -7.18 21.79
N LYS A 11 6.23 -7.50 22.63
CA LYS A 11 6.38 -8.48 23.71
C LYS A 11 6.58 -9.87 23.12
N TYR A 12 5.77 -10.22 22.12
CA TYR A 12 5.84 -11.52 21.46
C TYR A 12 7.09 -11.72 20.59
N CYS A 13 7.70 -10.65 20.05
CA CYS A 13 8.99 -10.76 19.36
C CYS A 13 10.15 -11.29 20.24
N LYS A 14 9.96 -11.35 21.57
CA LYS A 14 10.94 -11.93 22.51
C LYS A 14 10.78 -13.44 22.67
N LEU A 15 9.69 -14.02 22.19
CA LEU A 15 9.47 -15.46 22.20
C LEU A 15 10.24 -16.13 21.05
N PRO A 16 10.60 -17.41 21.19
CA PRO A 16 11.13 -18.19 20.07
C PRO A 16 10.15 -18.21 18.90
N LEU A 17 10.68 -18.36 17.69
CA LEU A 17 9.82 -18.66 16.55
C LEU A 17 9.28 -20.08 16.67
N ASP A 18 8.08 -20.28 16.14
CA ASP A 18 7.50 -21.59 15.87
C ASP A 18 7.92 -21.99 14.45
N GLU A 19 8.96 -22.84 14.37
CA GLU A 19 9.59 -23.31 13.13
C GLU A 19 8.63 -24.11 12.22
N LYS A 20 7.44 -24.50 12.73
CA LYS A 20 6.41 -25.19 11.94
C LYS A 20 5.14 -24.36 11.75
N CYS A 21 5.16 -23.07 12.06
CA CYS A 21 3.98 -22.21 11.89
C CYS A 21 4.06 -21.37 10.62
N ILE A 22 2.97 -21.41 9.85
CA ILE A 22 2.75 -20.63 8.63
C ILE A 22 1.55 -19.70 8.86
N LEU A 23 1.73 -18.39 8.69
CA LEU A 23 0.66 -17.40 8.76
C LEU A 23 0.29 -16.92 7.36
N LEU A 24 -0.98 -17.07 7.00
CA LEU A 24 -1.57 -16.65 5.74
C LEU A 24 -2.54 -15.47 5.97
N GLU A 25 -2.30 -14.32 5.33
CA GLU A 25 -3.18 -13.13 5.43
C GLU A 25 -3.60 -12.64 4.04
N ALA A 26 -4.84 -12.95 3.64
CA ALA A 26 -5.43 -12.48 2.38
C ALA A 26 -6.28 -11.22 2.58
N GLY A 27 -6.12 -10.24 1.69
CA GLY A 27 -6.90 -9.00 1.67
C GLY A 27 -6.87 -8.24 3.00
N GLN A 28 -5.78 -8.33 3.76
CA GLN A 28 -5.69 -7.82 5.15
C GLN A 28 -6.74 -8.44 6.08
N GLY A 29 -6.95 -9.75 5.96
CA GLY A 29 -7.92 -10.55 6.70
C GLY A 29 -9.35 -10.49 6.14
N LYS A 30 -9.60 -9.68 5.10
CA LYS A 30 -10.95 -9.50 4.56
C LYS A 30 -11.32 -10.52 3.49
N ASN A 31 -10.32 -11.14 2.86
CA ASN A 31 -10.54 -12.04 1.73
C ASN A 31 -10.34 -13.49 2.19
N LEU A 32 -11.27 -14.36 1.79
CA LEU A 32 -11.21 -15.81 2.03
C LEU A 32 -10.89 -16.60 0.75
N ASN A 33 -10.68 -15.89 -0.38
CA ASN A 33 -10.45 -16.47 -1.71
C ASN A 33 -9.05 -16.16 -2.23
N GLY A 34 -8.70 -16.72 -3.38
CA GLY A 34 -7.47 -16.38 -4.10
C GLY A 34 -6.22 -17.03 -3.51
N ASN A 35 -5.09 -16.33 -3.58
CA ASN A 35 -3.76 -16.92 -3.39
C ASN A 35 -3.62 -17.65 -2.05
N MET A 36 -4.01 -17.01 -0.94
CA MET A 36 -3.84 -17.64 0.37
C MET A 36 -4.72 -18.88 0.57
N LEU A 37 -5.90 -18.95 -0.06
CA LEU A 37 -6.71 -20.18 0.00
C LEU A 37 -6.10 -21.28 -0.87
N ALA A 38 -5.53 -20.95 -2.03
CA ALA A 38 -4.78 -21.91 -2.84
C ALA A 38 -3.52 -22.43 -2.10
N MET A 39 -2.83 -21.58 -1.33
CA MET A 39 -1.73 -22.03 -0.46
C MET A 39 -2.23 -22.92 0.68
N ALA A 40 -3.35 -22.57 1.32
CA ALA A 40 -3.95 -23.41 2.36
C ALA A 40 -4.35 -24.78 1.81
N ARG A 41 -4.94 -24.83 0.61
CA ARG A 41 -5.24 -26.06 -0.11
C ARG A 41 -4.01 -26.95 -0.25
N GLU A 42 -2.94 -26.42 -0.82
CA GLU A 42 -1.70 -27.17 -1.03
C GLU A 42 -1.14 -27.71 0.30
N LEU A 43 -1.16 -26.90 1.38
CA LEU A 43 -0.70 -27.30 2.70
C LEU A 43 -1.48 -28.49 3.32
N PHE A 44 -2.76 -28.65 2.96
CA PHE A 44 -3.61 -29.73 3.51
C PHE A 44 -3.79 -30.91 2.55
N GLU A 45 -3.71 -30.70 1.24
CA GLU A 45 -3.87 -31.76 0.23
C GLU A 45 -2.54 -32.47 -0.07
N ASN A 46 -1.38 -31.82 0.14
CA ASN A 46 -0.06 -32.41 -0.09
C ASN A 46 0.58 -32.95 1.20
N LYS A 47 0.93 -34.24 1.19
CA LYS A 47 1.52 -34.95 2.34
C LYS A 47 2.88 -34.40 2.78
N ALA A 48 3.59 -33.67 1.91
CA ALA A 48 4.88 -33.07 2.23
C ALA A 48 4.81 -32.04 3.36
N TYR A 49 3.65 -31.39 3.55
CA TYR A 49 3.46 -30.32 4.52
C TYR A 49 2.71 -30.77 5.79
N VAL A 50 2.56 -32.08 5.98
CA VAL A 50 1.95 -32.62 7.20
C VAL A 50 2.76 -32.20 8.43
N GLY A 51 2.04 -31.69 9.45
CA GLY A 51 2.63 -31.25 10.71
C GLY A 51 3.00 -29.77 10.76
N TYR A 52 2.77 -29.01 9.69
CA TYR A 52 2.79 -27.55 9.76
C TYR A 52 1.48 -27.02 10.37
N LYS A 53 1.63 -26.07 11.30
CA LYS A 53 0.53 -25.31 11.87
C LYS A 53 0.18 -24.17 10.93
N VAL A 54 -1.03 -24.19 10.39
CA VAL A 54 -1.53 -23.15 9.47
C VAL A 54 -2.44 -22.18 10.21
N VAL A 55 -2.07 -20.90 10.21
CA VAL A 55 -2.87 -19.80 10.78
C VAL A 55 -3.40 -18.94 9.64
N TYR A 56 -4.73 -18.82 9.54
CA TYR A 56 -5.38 -17.98 8.54
C TYR A 56 -5.99 -16.76 9.21
N VAL A 57 -5.65 -15.58 8.71
CA VAL A 57 -6.05 -14.30 9.29
C VAL A 57 -7.38 -13.85 8.72
N VAL A 58 -8.30 -13.46 9.59
CA VAL A 58 -9.66 -13.01 9.26
C VAL A 58 -10.00 -11.68 9.96
N THR A 59 -11.16 -11.10 9.67
CA THR A 59 -11.75 -10.00 10.47
C THR A 59 -12.85 -10.55 11.37
N GLU A 60 -13.33 -9.72 12.31
CA GLU A 60 -14.53 -10.06 13.09
C GLU A 60 -15.76 -10.22 12.18
N GLU A 61 -15.82 -9.42 11.11
CA GLU A 61 -16.94 -9.37 10.17
C GLU A 61 -17.10 -10.67 9.35
N ASN A 62 -16.01 -11.33 8.98
CA ASN A 62 -16.04 -12.54 8.13
C ASN A 62 -15.65 -13.82 8.88
N LEU A 63 -15.53 -13.80 10.21
CA LEU A 63 -15.10 -14.96 10.99
C LEU A 63 -16.04 -16.17 10.82
N GLU A 64 -17.35 -15.96 10.88
CA GLU A 64 -18.32 -17.05 10.77
C GLU A 64 -18.36 -17.62 9.35
N GLU A 65 -18.28 -16.76 8.33
CA GLU A 65 -18.13 -17.18 6.93
C GLU A 65 -16.87 -18.03 6.74
N ALA A 66 -15.73 -17.61 7.33
CA ALA A 66 -14.49 -18.36 7.28
C ALA A 66 -14.60 -19.73 7.94
N LYS A 67 -15.26 -19.84 9.11
CA LYS A 67 -15.48 -21.14 9.78
C LYS A 67 -16.25 -22.09 8.88
N VAL A 68 -17.35 -21.64 8.29
CA VAL A 68 -18.17 -22.43 7.38
C VAL A 68 -17.36 -22.84 6.15
N ARG A 69 -16.64 -21.90 5.54
CA ARG A 69 -15.82 -22.12 4.35
C ARG A 69 -14.73 -23.17 4.58
N PHE A 70 -13.91 -23.00 5.61
CA PHE A 70 -12.80 -23.92 5.84
C PHE A 70 -13.25 -25.29 6.39
N ALA A 71 -14.40 -25.35 7.07
CA ALA A 71 -15.04 -26.62 7.39
C ALA A 71 -15.54 -27.35 6.13
N PHE A 72 -16.13 -26.64 5.18
CA PHE A 72 -16.57 -27.20 3.90
C PHE A 72 -15.42 -27.83 3.11
N TYR A 73 -14.26 -27.16 3.06
CA TYR A 73 -13.04 -27.68 2.45
C TYR A 73 -12.28 -28.70 3.31
N GLN A 74 -12.70 -28.93 4.56
CA GLN A 74 -12.03 -29.80 5.54
C GLN A 74 -10.56 -29.38 5.80
N TYR A 75 -10.31 -28.08 5.90
CA TYR A 75 -9.01 -27.51 6.23
C TYR A 75 -8.97 -27.17 7.72
N PRO A 76 -8.36 -28.00 8.61
CA PRO A 76 -8.31 -27.78 10.05
C PRO A 76 -7.27 -26.71 10.43
N LEU A 77 -7.43 -25.50 9.88
CA LEU A 77 -6.58 -24.35 10.14
C LEU A 77 -7.02 -23.57 11.39
N ILE A 78 -6.12 -22.73 11.90
CA ILE A 78 -6.41 -21.84 13.03
C ILE A 78 -6.82 -20.46 12.48
N LEU A 79 -8.04 -20.04 12.80
CA LEU A 79 -8.53 -18.71 12.46
C LEU A 79 -8.11 -17.70 13.54
N THR A 80 -7.52 -16.57 13.14
CA THR A 80 -7.19 -15.47 14.05
C THR A 80 -7.73 -14.15 13.52
N ILE A 81 -8.34 -13.35 14.40
CA ILE A 81 -8.83 -12.02 14.06
C ILE A 81 -7.65 -11.05 13.93
N ARG A 82 -7.57 -10.33 12.82
CA ARG A 82 -6.51 -9.35 12.55
C ARG A 82 -6.44 -8.28 13.63
N ASN A 83 -5.23 -7.94 14.06
CA ASN A 83 -4.93 -7.00 15.16
C ASN A 83 -5.33 -7.43 16.58
N SER A 84 -5.95 -8.60 16.76
CA SER A 84 -6.10 -9.21 18.10
C SER A 84 -4.74 -9.48 18.75
N ASP A 85 -4.73 -9.74 20.05
CA ASP A 85 -3.50 -10.12 20.75
C ASP A 85 -2.92 -11.45 20.22
N GLU A 86 -3.79 -12.42 19.91
CA GLU A 86 -3.41 -13.69 19.30
C GLU A 86 -2.78 -13.49 17.91
N TYR A 87 -3.37 -12.63 17.07
CA TYR A 87 -2.78 -12.28 15.77
C TYR A 87 -1.38 -11.69 15.93
N LYS A 88 -1.19 -10.77 16.88
CA LYS A 88 0.14 -10.17 17.14
C LYS A 88 1.13 -11.23 17.60
N LYS A 89 0.70 -12.25 18.35
CA LYS A 89 1.53 -13.39 18.76
C LYS A 89 1.93 -14.22 17.54
N TYR A 90 0.99 -14.63 16.70
CA TYR A 90 1.31 -15.41 15.49
C TYR A 90 2.18 -14.63 14.52
N LEU A 91 1.89 -13.35 14.26
CA LEU A 91 2.72 -12.51 13.39
C LEU A 91 4.16 -12.36 13.91
N ALA A 92 4.37 -12.37 15.23
CA ALA A 92 5.69 -12.26 15.84
C ALA A 92 6.45 -13.58 15.96
N CYS A 93 5.75 -14.72 15.98
CA CYS A 93 6.31 -16.03 16.28
C CYS A 93 6.28 -17.01 15.11
N ALA A 94 5.41 -16.85 14.11
CA ALA A 94 5.38 -17.74 12.95
C ALA A 94 6.68 -17.64 12.16
N LYS A 95 7.26 -18.79 11.78
CA LYS A 95 8.46 -18.86 10.97
C LYS A 95 8.21 -18.37 9.54
N TYR A 96 7.07 -18.76 8.97
CA TYR A 96 6.74 -18.48 7.58
C TYR A 96 5.52 -17.56 7.49
N LEU A 97 5.62 -16.51 6.69
CA LEU A 97 4.60 -15.49 6.53
C LEU A 97 4.25 -15.34 5.04
N MET A 98 2.96 -15.33 4.72
CA MET A 98 2.48 -14.99 3.38
C MET A 98 1.34 -13.98 3.44
N THR A 99 1.36 -13.00 2.55
CA THR A 99 0.22 -12.11 2.31
C THR A 99 0.13 -11.72 0.85
N ASP A 100 -1.07 -11.36 0.39
CA ASP A 100 -1.34 -10.84 -0.95
C ASP A 100 -1.44 -9.29 -0.98
N ASN A 101 -1.06 -8.63 0.13
CA ASN A 101 -1.13 -7.19 0.29
C ASN A 101 -0.02 -6.67 1.20
N SER A 102 -0.32 -6.42 2.47
CA SER A 102 0.63 -5.85 3.43
C SER A 102 0.20 -6.11 4.87
N PHE A 103 1.16 -6.54 5.69
CA PHE A 103 0.97 -6.64 7.13
C PHE A 103 0.82 -5.25 7.77
N PRO A 104 0.24 -5.15 8.99
CA PRO A 104 -0.05 -3.89 9.66
C PRO A 104 1.15 -2.95 9.81
N PRO A 105 0.92 -1.63 9.97
CA PRO A 105 1.98 -0.64 10.16
C PRO A 105 3.00 -0.94 11.26
N TYR A 106 2.59 -1.63 12.34
CA TYR A 106 3.47 -1.98 13.45
C TYR A 106 4.37 -3.21 13.21
N PHE A 107 4.11 -3.97 12.15
CA PHE A 107 4.91 -5.15 11.79
C PHE A 107 6.37 -4.74 11.51
N LEU A 108 7.29 -5.47 12.13
CA LEU A 108 8.73 -5.44 11.88
C LEU A 108 9.19 -6.89 11.80
N LYS A 109 9.42 -7.38 10.59
CA LYS A 109 9.93 -8.72 10.36
C LYS A 109 11.19 -9.00 11.21
N ARG A 110 11.27 -10.20 11.77
CA ARG A 110 12.48 -10.71 12.43
C ARG A 110 13.36 -11.42 11.39
N GLU A 111 14.68 -11.32 11.54
CA GLU A 111 15.65 -11.92 10.61
C GLU A 111 15.44 -13.41 10.39
N GLN A 112 14.97 -14.14 11.39
CA GLN A 112 14.74 -15.59 11.29
C GLN A 112 13.41 -15.96 10.61
N GLN A 113 12.51 -15.02 10.33
CA GLN A 113 11.25 -15.27 9.62
C GLN A 113 11.48 -15.24 8.11
N VAL A 114 10.72 -16.04 7.37
CA VAL A 114 10.67 -16.00 5.90
C VAL A 114 9.32 -15.43 5.47
N TYR A 115 9.33 -14.42 4.61
CA TYR A 115 8.16 -13.64 4.21
C TYR A 115 8.04 -13.56 2.69
N MET A 116 6.96 -14.12 2.15
CA MET A 116 6.55 -13.95 0.75
C MET A 116 5.35 -13.00 0.63
N ASN A 117 5.46 -12.00 -0.26
CA ASN A 117 4.33 -11.18 -0.67
C ASN A 117 3.89 -11.61 -2.07
N THR A 118 2.65 -12.11 -2.18
CA THR A 118 2.14 -12.61 -3.45
C THR A 118 1.54 -11.51 -4.31
N TRP A 119 1.21 -10.35 -3.74
CA TRP A 119 0.20 -9.45 -4.32
C TRP A 119 -1.10 -10.19 -4.73
N HIS A 120 -2.02 -9.53 -5.43
CA HIS A 120 -3.39 -10.02 -5.67
C HIS A 120 -3.93 -9.81 -7.10
N GLY A 121 -3.08 -9.51 -8.08
CA GLY A 121 -3.54 -9.37 -9.47
C GLY A 121 -2.57 -8.62 -10.38
N THR A 122 -2.61 -8.91 -11.67
CA THR A 122 -1.97 -8.09 -12.72
C THR A 122 -2.72 -6.75 -12.82
N PRO A 123 -2.06 -5.60 -12.68
CA PRO A 123 -2.75 -4.31 -12.64
C PRO A 123 -3.11 -3.80 -14.04
N LEU A 124 -4.40 -3.60 -14.30
CA LEU A 124 -4.86 -2.75 -15.41
C LEU A 124 -4.74 -1.27 -15.05
N LYS A 125 -5.19 -0.92 -13.83
CA LYS A 125 -5.26 0.44 -13.32
C LYS A 125 -3.91 0.89 -12.77
N THR A 126 -3.59 2.17 -12.90
CA THR A 126 -2.37 2.75 -12.34
C THR A 126 -2.33 2.61 -10.82
N LEU A 127 -1.14 2.33 -10.30
CA LEU A 127 -0.86 2.14 -8.88
C LEU A 127 0.22 3.13 -8.41
N GLY A 128 0.40 3.18 -7.09
CA GLY A 128 1.55 3.84 -6.47
C GLY A 128 1.75 5.29 -6.94
N ILE A 129 2.92 5.58 -7.51
CA ILE A 129 3.29 6.92 -7.99
C ILE A 129 2.50 7.36 -9.22
N SER A 130 1.99 6.43 -10.03
CA SER A 130 1.15 6.75 -11.20
C SER A 130 -0.30 7.02 -10.81
N ASP A 131 -0.66 6.84 -9.53
CA ASP A 131 -1.95 7.25 -8.94
C ASP A 131 -1.76 7.85 -7.53
N LEU A 132 -1.00 8.95 -7.46
CA LEU A 132 -0.78 9.66 -6.19
C LEU A 132 -2.08 10.17 -5.54
N LYS A 133 -3.17 10.33 -6.29
CA LYS A 133 -4.47 10.73 -5.73
C LYS A 133 -5.02 9.65 -4.79
N ASN A 134 -4.84 8.37 -5.12
CA ASN A 134 -5.36 7.25 -4.36
C ASN A 134 -4.29 6.46 -3.57
N ALA A 135 -3.03 6.92 -3.57
CA ALA A 135 -1.89 6.29 -2.89
C ALA A 135 -1.88 6.38 -1.34
N ALA A 136 -3.03 6.18 -0.68
CA ALA A 136 -3.17 6.29 0.78
C ALA A 136 -2.32 5.26 1.55
N SER A 137 -2.12 4.08 0.97
CA SER A 137 -1.38 2.95 1.57
C SER A 137 0.08 2.87 1.14
N LEU A 138 0.57 3.80 0.33
CA LEU A 138 1.92 3.79 -0.27
C LEU A 138 3.01 3.47 0.76
N ALA A 139 3.01 4.19 1.90
CA ALA A 139 4.02 4.02 2.94
C ALA A 139 4.05 2.62 3.55
N ASN A 140 2.89 1.97 3.74
CA ASN A 140 2.87 0.64 4.32
C ASN A 140 3.20 -0.44 3.28
N ILE A 141 2.83 -0.23 2.03
CA ILE A 141 3.14 -1.13 0.91
C ILE A 141 4.66 -1.13 0.67
N GLN A 142 5.28 0.03 0.45
CA GLN A 142 6.73 0.13 0.26
C GLN A 142 7.50 -0.53 1.41
N LYS A 143 7.14 -0.20 2.66
CA LYS A 143 7.74 -0.79 3.86
C LYS A 143 7.61 -2.31 3.91
N ASN A 144 6.47 -2.88 3.49
CA ASN A 144 6.27 -4.32 3.47
C ASN A 144 7.11 -5.00 2.38
N TYR A 145 7.24 -4.39 1.20
CA TYR A 145 8.15 -4.89 0.17
C TYR A 145 9.60 -4.85 0.63
N LEU A 146 10.06 -3.79 1.31
CA LEU A 146 11.42 -3.79 1.88
C LEU A 146 11.68 -4.95 2.85
N MET A 147 10.64 -5.49 3.49
CA MET A 147 10.74 -6.60 4.44
C MET A 147 10.57 -7.99 3.81
N CYS A 148 9.95 -8.14 2.64
CA CYS A 148 9.74 -9.48 2.08
C CYS A 148 11.06 -10.08 1.59
N ASP A 149 11.20 -11.40 1.75
CA ASP A 149 12.29 -12.16 1.11
C ASP A 149 11.95 -12.46 -0.34
N TYR A 150 10.67 -12.72 -0.61
CA TYR A 150 10.17 -13.11 -1.91
C TYR A 150 8.99 -12.22 -2.32
N ALA A 151 9.12 -11.52 -3.46
CA ALA A 151 8.04 -10.80 -4.10
C ALA A 151 7.60 -11.60 -5.33
N LEU A 152 6.39 -12.17 -5.29
CA LEU A 152 5.84 -12.91 -6.41
C LEU A 152 5.22 -11.93 -7.41
N PHE A 153 5.51 -12.14 -8.70
CA PHE A 153 4.79 -11.50 -9.78
C PHE A 153 4.43 -12.54 -10.87
N PRO A 154 3.19 -12.53 -11.38
CA PRO A 154 2.71 -13.51 -12.35
C PRO A 154 3.35 -13.36 -13.73
N ASN A 155 3.89 -12.17 -14.03
CA ASN A 155 4.49 -11.83 -15.31
C ASN A 155 5.43 -10.62 -15.16
N THR A 156 6.30 -10.46 -16.16
CA THR A 156 7.29 -9.38 -16.23
C THR A 156 6.63 -7.99 -16.18
N PHE A 157 5.48 -7.82 -16.84
CA PHE A 157 4.74 -6.55 -16.81
C PHE A 157 4.36 -6.14 -15.38
N THR A 158 3.79 -7.06 -14.59
CA THR A 158 3.42 -6.77 -13.20
C THR A 158 4.64 -6.44 -12.37
N LYS A 159 5.73 -7.20 -12.54
CA LYS A 159 7.01 -6.91 -11.87
C LYS A 159 7.48 -5.48 -12.19
N ASP A 160 7.56 -5.10 -13.46
CA ASP A 160 8.08 -3.81 -13.89
C ASP A 160 7.23 -2.65 -13.36
N VAL A 161 5.90 -2.82 -13.39
CA VAL A 161 4.96 -1.88 -12.77
C VAL A 161 5.27 -1.71 -11.29
N PHE A 162 5.46 -2.78 -10.53
CA PHE A 162 5.73 -2.69 -9.09
C PHE A 162 7.08 -2.08 -8.78
N MET A 163 8.13 -2.49 -9.51
CA MET A 163 9.48 -1.96 -9.32
C MET A 163 9.50 -0.45 -9.49
N LYS A 164 8.85 0.03 -10.55
CA LYS A 164 8.76 1.45 -10.86
C LYS A 164 7.78 2.19 -9.94
N ASP A 165 6.52 1.77 -9.89
CA ASP A 165 5.45 2.59 -9.32
C ASP A 165 5.37 2.53 -7.80
N TYR A 166 6.06 1.59 -7.16
CA TYR A 166 6.30 1.60 -5.72
C TYR A 166 7.73 2.05 -5.36
N MET A 167 8.51 2.57 -6.33
CA MET A 167 9.89 3.02 -6.12
C MET A 167 10.74 1.94 -5.44
N LEU A 168 10.63 0.70 -5.88
CA LEU A 168 11.34 -0.44 -5.30
C LEU A 168 12.68 -0.70 -6.00
N GLU A 169 12.87 -0.17 -7.21
CA GLU A 169 14.17 -0.14 -7.88
C GLU A 169 15.23 0.44 -6.95
N ASN A 170 16.31 -0.30 -6.75
CA ASN A 170 17.44 0.03 -5.86
C ASN A 170 17.12 0.08 -4.35
N LEU A 171 15.86 -0.11 -3.93
CA LEU A 171 15.47 -0.12 -2.51
C LEU A 171 15.16 -1.52 -2.01
N TYR A 172 14.42 -2.31 -2.80
CA TYR A 172 14.10 -3.69 -2.48
C TYR A 172 15.34 -4.56 -2.61
N LYS A 173 15.63 -5.36 -1.57
CA LYS A 173 16.81 -6.25 -1.50
C LYS A 173 16.45 -7.74 -1.50
N GLY A 174 15.17 -8.08 -1.50
CA GLY A 174 14.72 -9.46 -1.59
C GLY A 174 14.72 -9.97 -3.03
N GLU A 175 14.32 -11.21 -3.19
CA GLU A 175 14.25 -11.88 -4.48
C GLU A 175 12.88 -11.64 -5.13
N ILE A 176 12.88 -11.56 -6.45
CA ILE A 176 11.69 -11.52 -7.28
C ILE A 176 11.45 -12.94 -7.79
N VAL A 177 10.23 -13.44 -7.59
CA VAL A 177 9.79 -14.75 -8.07
C VAL A 177 8.81 -14.52 -9.21
N LEU A 178 9.17 -14.95 -10.41
CA LEU A 178 8.31 -14.94 -11.59
C LEU A 178 7.64 -16.31 -11.72
N ALA A 179 6.42 -16.39 -11.20
CA ALA A 179 5.53 -17.54 -11.29
C ALA A 179 4.09 -17.02 -11.26
N ASP A 180 3.19 -17.68 -11.98
CA ASP A 180 1.78 -17.30 -12.01
C ASP A 180 1.14 -17.38 -10.60
N TYR A 181 -0.09 -16.90 -10.45
CA TYR A 181 -0.73 -16.91 -9.15
C TYR A 181 -1.20 -18.33 -8.76
N PRO A 182 -0.98 -18.75 -7.49
CA PRO A 182 -1.48 -20.03 -6.97
C PRO A 182 -2.97 -20.27 -7.22
N ARG A 183 -3.80 -19.22 -7.12
CA ARG A 183 -5.24 -19.30 -7.35
C ARG A 183 -5.61 -19.64 -8.80
N ASN A 184 -4.77 -19.28 -9.76
CA ASN A 184 -5.04 -19.53 -11.18
C ASN A 184 -4.96 -21.03 -11.50
N MET A 185 -4.30 -21.83 -10.65
CA MET A 185 -4.18 -23.27 -10.86
C MET A 185 -5.50 -24.01 -10.73
N ALA A 186 -6.47 -23.47 -9.96
CA ALA A 186 -7.83 -24.00 -9.93
C ALA A 186 -8.51 -23.95 -11.31
N LEU A 187 -8.16 -22.96 -12.15
CA LEU A 187 -8.70 -22.80 -13.51
C LEU A 187 -8.15 -23.82 -14.52
N LEU A 188 -7.03 -24.47 -14.19
CA LEU A 188 -6.37 -25.47 -15.04
C LEU A 188 -6.69 -26.92 -14.65
N ASP A 189 -7.36 -27.12 -13.51
CA ASP A 189 -7.75 -28.43 -13.01
C ASP A 189 -9.10 -28.87 -13.61
N LYS A 190 -9.02 -29.44 -14.82
CA LYS A 190 -10.20 -29.90 -15.56
C LYS A 190 -10.91 -31.06 -14.87
N GLU A 191 -10.17 -31.99 -14.27
CA GLU A 191 -10.76 -33.14 -13.58
C GLU A 191 -11.60 -32.69 -12.38
N LYS A 192 -11.05 -31.81 -11.54
CA LYS A 192 -11.75 -31.27 -10.37
C LYS A 192 -12.96 -30.41 -10.78
N SER A 193 -12.81 -29.58 -11.82
CA SER A 193 -13.90 -28.73 -12.28
C SER A 193 -15.03 -29.51 -12.97
N ASP A 194 -14.73 -30.54 -13.79
CA ASP A 194 -15.74 -31.42 -14.40
C ASP A 194 -16.49 -32.23 -13.34
N ALA A 195 -15.78 -32.78 -12.35
CA ALA A 195 -16.39 -33.50 -11.24
C ALA A 195 -17.30 -32.61 -10.39
N LEU A 196 -16.88 -31.37 -10.10
CA LEU A 196 -17.70 -30.41 -9.37
C LEU A 196 -18.92 -29.97 -10.18
N ARG A 197 -18.76 -29.75 -11.49
CA ARG A 197 -19.87 -29.41 -12.40
C ARG A 197 -20.93 -30.50 -12.45
N SER A 198 -20.51 -31.76 -12.50
CA SER A 198 -21.40 -32.92 -12.43
C SER A 198 -22.12 -33.02 -11.07
N LYS A 199 -21.38 -32.87 -9.96
CA LYS A 199 -21.93 -32.89 -8.60
C LYS A 199 -23.03 -31.84 -8.39
N LEU A 200 -22.89 -30.68 -9.04
CA LEU A 200 -23.85 -29.58 -8.96
C LEU A 200 -25.03 -29.71 -9.94
N GLY A 201 -25.04 -30.74 -10.81
CA GLY A 201 -26.08 -30.90 -11.82
C GLY A 201 -26.03 -29.80 -12.89
N LEU A 202 -24.83 -29.33 -13.25
CA LEU A 202 -24.61 -28.23 -14.19
C LEU A 202 -23.91 -28.68 -15.49
N SER A 203 -23.87 -29.98 -15.76
CA SER A 203 -23.15 -30.54 -16.91
C SER A 203 -23.81 -30.24 -18.25
N ASP A 204 -25.13 -30.07 -18.28
CA ASP A 204 -25.95 -29.74 -19.45
C ASP A 204 -26.16 -28.23 -19.64
N LYS A 205 -25.68 -27.41 -18.70
CA LYS A 205 -25.87 -25.95 -18.69
C LYS A 205 -24.65 -25.23 -19.21
N LYS A 206 -24.82 -24.18 -20.00
CA LYS A 206 -23.78 -23.20 -20.32
C LYS A 206 -23.68 -22.17 -19.20
N LEU A 207 -22.51 -22.07 -18.58
CA LEU A 207 -22.30 -21.25 -17.39
C LEU A 207 -21.54 -19.97 -17.73
N ILE A 208 -22.10 -18.81 -17.41
CA ILE A 208 -21.51 -17.50 -17.71
C ILE A 208 -21.20 -16.81 -16.38
N ALA A 209 -19.95 -16.44 -16.14
CA ALA A 209 -19.58 -15.65 -14.96
C ALA A 209 -19.66 -14.16 -15.27
N TYR A 210 -20.25 -13.37 -14.38
CA TYR A 210 -20.24 -11.91 -14.42
C TYR A 210 -19.57 -11.34 -13.16
N MET A 211 -18.43 -10.68 -13.36
CA MET A 211 -17.57 -10.20 -12.29
C MET A 211 -17.18 -8.72 -12.46
N PRO A 212 -18.15 -7.79 -12.39
CA PRO A 212 -17.90 -6.37 -12.62
C PRO A 212 -17.13 -5.72 -11.47
N THR A 213 -16.47 -4.60 -11.74
CA THR A 213 -15.80 -3.80 -10.71
C THR A 213 -16.79 -2.94 -9.92
N TRP A 214 -16.44 -2.65 -8.66
CA TRP A 214 -17.20 -1.73 -7.83
C TRP A 214 -17.16 -0.30 -8.40
N ARG A 215 -18.31 0.38 -8.44
CA ARG A 215 -18.39 1.81 -8.78
C ARG A 215 -18.46 2.64 -7.49
N GLY A 216 -17.33 3.23 -7.11
CA GLY A 216 -17.29 4.15 -5.98
C GLY A 216 -15.89 4.57 -5.55
N LEU A 217 -15.75 5.85 -5.22
CA LEU A 217 -14.60 6.42 -4.51
C LEU A 217 -15.02 6.75 -3.07
N GLY A 218 -14.71 5.86 -2.13
CA GLY A 218 -14.95 6.11 -0.70
C GLY A 218 -16.42 6.26 -0.30
N ARG A 219 -16.71 7.15 0.66
CA ARG A 219 -18.02 7.34 1.31
C ARG A 219 -19.09 8.04 0.45
N SER A 220 -18.77 8.44 -0.78
CA SER A 220 -19.70 9.10 -1.72
C SER A 220 -20.21 8.15 -2.81
N ALA A 221 -19.93 6.85 -2.72
CA ALA A 221 -20.48 5.86 -3.63
C ALA A 221 -22.00 5.72 -3.41
N ASN A 222 -22.80 6.09 -4.41
CA ASN A 222 -24.25 5.90 -4.37
C ASN A 222 -24.57 4.45 -4.76
N GLY A 223 -24.42 3.52 -3.82
CA GLY A 223 -24.70 2.10 -4.06
C GLY A 223 -26.11 1.82 -4.57
N ALA A 224 -27.08 2.71 -4.26
CA ALA A 224 -28.45 2.59 -4.73
C ALA A 224 -28.58 2.81 -6.25
N SER A 225 -27.90 3.82 -6.82
CA SER A 225 -27.95 4.05 -8.26
C SER A 225 -27.24 2.95 -9.05
N GLN A 226 -26.11 2.45 -8.53
CA GLN A 226 -25.45 1.30 -9.16
C GLN A 226 -26.33 0.05 -9.12
N LYS A 227 -27.03 -0.20 -8.01
CA LYS A 227 -27.99 -1.29 -7.88
C LYS A 227 -29.10 -1.19 -8.93
N GLU A 228 -29.74 -0.02 -9.06
CA GLU A 228 -30.83 0.20 -10.03
C GLU A 228 -30.39 -0.05 -11.48
N ILE A 229 -29.21 0.44 -11.86
CA ILE A 229 -28.63 0.19 -13.19
C ILE A 229 -28.46 -1.32 -13.42
N LEU A 230 -27.87 -2.03 -12.45
CA LEU A 230 -27.64 -3.47 -12.56
C LEU A 230 -28.96 -4.25 -12.59
N GLU A 231 -29.97 -3.88 -11.81
CA GLU A 231 -31.29 -4.51 -11.84
C GLU A 231 -31.96 -4.35 -13.22
N GLY A 232 -31.81 -3.17 -13.84
CA GLY A 232 -32.28 -2.92 -15.20
C GLY A 232 -31.55 -3.75 -16.25
N ILE A 233 -30.23 -3.91 -16.11
CA ILE A 233 -29.40 -4.78 -16.96
C ILE A 233 -29.82 -6.24 -16.79
N PHE A 234 -29.92 -6.71 -15.55
CA PHE A 234 -30.26 -8.09 -15.21
C PHE A 234 -31.65 -8.47 -15.70
N LYS A 235 -32.65 -7.58 -15.57
CA LYS A 235 -33.98 -7.82 -16.11
C LYS A 235 -33.98 -8.06 -17.63
N LYS A 236 -33.16 -7.30 -18.36
CA LYS A 236 -33.04 -7.47 -19.82
C LYS A 236 -32.27 -8.73 -20.20
N LEU A 237 -31.19 -9.05 -19.47
CA LEU A 237 -30.39 -10.26 -19.67
C LEU A 237 -31.22 -11.51 -19.38
N ASP A 238 -31.90 -11.56 -18.23
CA ASP A 238 -32.68 -12.72 -17.79
C ASP A 238 -33.77 -13.10 -18.79
N ALA A 239 -34.39 -12.10 -19.44
CA ALA A 239 -35.41 -12.30 -20.47
C ALA A 239 -34.87 -12.83 -21.81
N GLN A 240 -33.56 -12.74 -22.06
CA GLN A 240 -32.92 -13.16 -23.31
C GLN A 240 -32.06 -14.43 -23.16
N LEU A 241 -31.79 -14.87 -21.93
CA LEU A 241 -31.13 -16.15 -21.64
C LEU A 241 -32.11 -17.32 -21.83
N SER A 242 -31.60 -18.46 -22.30
CA SER A 242 -32.38 -19.70 -22.36
C SER A 242 -32.27 -20.51 -21.06
N ASP A 243 -33.15 -21.50 -20.87
CA ASP A 243 -33.09 -22.43 -19.73
C ASP A 243 -31.80 -23.27 -19.68
N GLU A 244 -31.02 -23.30 -20.75
CA GLU A 244 -29.71 -23.94 -20.83
C GLU A 244 -28.57 -23.00 -20.38
N GLU A 245 -28.83 -21.70 -20.26
CA GLU A 245 -27.84 -20.69 -19.91
C GLU A 245 -28.06 -20.20 -18.47
N ILE A 246 -26.99 -20.23 -17.66
CA ILE A 246 -27.02 -19.69 -16.30
C ILE A 246 -25.96 -18.60 -16.17
N PHE A 247 -26.40 -17.42 -15.75
CA PHE A 247 -25.56 -16.25 -15.58
C PHE A 247 -25.26 -16.03 -14.10
N TYR A 248 -24.08 -16.49 -13.67
CA TYR A 248 -23.60 -16.37 -12.31
C TYR A 248 -22.97 -15.02 -12.05
N VAL A 249 -23.35 -14.39 -10.95
CA VAL A 249 -23.00 -13.00 -10.64
C VAL A 249 -22.18 -12.94 -9.36
N ASN A 250 -20.99 -12.34 -9.43
CA ASN A 250 -20.13 -12.06 -8.28
C ASN A 250 -19.95 -10.54 -8.13
N LEU A 251 -20.79 -9.92 -7.30
CA LEU A 251 -20.73 -8.49 -7.01
C LEU A 251 -19.98 -8.24 -5.71
N HIS A 252 -19.40 -7.06 -5.59
CA HIS A 252 -18.90 -6.57 -4.32
C HIS A 252 -20.00 -6.61 -3.24
N PHE A 253 -19.68 -7.08 -2.03
CA PHE A 253 -20.63 -7.34 -0.95
C PHE A 253 -21.57 -6.17 -0.63
N LEU A 254 -21.11 -4.92 -0.79
CA LEU A 254 -21.93 -3.71 -0.57
C LEU A 254 -23.14 -3.59 -1.52
N ILE A 255 -23.11 -4.23 -2.69
CA ILE A 255 -24.27 -4.33 -3.59
C ILE A 255 -24.85 -5.74 -3.56
N GLY A 256 -24.00 -6.78 -3.61
CA GLY A 256 -24.44 -8.18 -3.68
C GLY A 256 -25.42 -8.53 -2.56
N ASN A 257 -25.16 -8.09 -1.32
CA ASN A 257 -26.03 -8.36 -0.16
C ASN A 257 -27.38 -7.63 -0.22
N THR A 258 -27.55 -6.69 -1.15
CA THR A 258 -28.78 -5.91 -1.32
C THR A 258 -29.61 -6.35 -2.52
N MET A 259 -29.08 -7.22 -3.36
CA MET A 259 -29.79 -7.76 -4.52
C MET A 259 -30.59 -8.99 -4.14
N ASP A 260 -31.82 -9.04 -4.63
CA ASP A 260 -32.69 -10.21 -4.51
C ASP A 260 -32.69 -10.97 -5.84
N PHE A 261 -31.86 -12.00 -5.90
CA PHE A 261 -31.72 -12.84 -7.09
C PHE A 261 -32.91 -13.78 -7.33
N SER A 262 -33.85 -13.91 -6.38
CA SER A 262 -35.04 -14.74 -6.58
C SER A 262 -36.00 -14.19 -7.65
N ASN A 263 -35.81 -12.93 -8.06
CA ASN A 263 -36.57 -12.28 -9.11
C ASN A 263 -36.12 -12.66 -10.54
N TYR A 264 -35.08 -13.48 -10.67
CA TYR A 264 -34.50 -13.88 -11.95
C TYR A 264 -34.53 -15.40 -12.13
N GLN A 265 -34.81 -15.88 -13.34
CA GLN A 265 -34.88 -17.31 -13.65
C GLN A 265 -33.49 -17.89 -13.95
N HIS A 266 -32.67 -17.14 -14.69
CA HIS A 266 -31.40 -17.56 -15.27
C HIS A 266 -30.20 -16.92 -14.57
N ILE A 267 -30.40 -15.82 -13.84
CA ILE A 267 -29.35 -15.10 -13.12
C ILE A 267 -29.27 -15.56 -11.67
N LYS A 268 -28.07 -15.98 -11.23
CA LYS A 268 -27.83 -16.51 -9.88
C LYS A 268 -26.59 -15.88 -9.25
N PRO A 269 -26.52 -15.71 -7.92
CA PRO A 269 -25.27 -15.32 -7.28
C PRO A 269 -24.26 -16.46 -7.35
N PHE A 270 -22.96 -16.14 -7.30
CA PHE A 270 -21.94 -17.16 -7.04
C PHE A 270 -22.25 -17.86 -5.70
N PRO A 271 -22.14 -19.19 -5.61
CA PRO A 271 -22.38 -19.88 -4.35
C PRO A 271 -21.28 -19.56 -3.33
N SER A 272 -21.70 -19.14 -2.13
CA SER A 272 -20.82 -18.57 -1.11
C SER A 272 -19.99 -19.61 -0.35
N GLU A 273 -20.34 -20.89 -0.45
CA GLU A 273 -19.58 -21.99 0.13
C GLU A 273 -18.31 -22.33 -0.67
N TYR A 274 -18.26 -21.98 -1.96
CA TYR A 274 -17.12 -22.27 -2.83
C TYR A 274 -16.13 -21.11 -2.90
N GLU A 275 -14.86 -21.46 -3.06
CA GLU A 275 -13.83 -20.53 -3.48
C GLU A 275 -14.12 -20.03 -4.90
N THR A 276 -13.89 -18.73 -5.12
CA THR A 276 -14.28 -18.05 -6.36
C THR A 276 -13.66 -18.66 -7.62
N TYR A 277 -12.38 -19.03 -7.60
CA TYR A 277 -11.66 -19.63 -8.72
C TYR A 277 -12.05 -21.09 -8.94
N ASP A 278 -12.36 -21.85 -7.89
CA ASP A 278 -12.96 -23.17 -8.04
C ASP A 278 -14.27 -23.08 -8.80
N PHE A 279 -15.14 -22.12 -8.46
CA PHE A 279 -16.41 -21.94 -9.15
C PHE A 279 -16.24 -21.36 -10.56
N LEU A 280 -15.35 -20.39 -10.71
CA LEU A 280 -15.04 -19.78 -12.00
C LEU A 280 -14.48 -20.79 -13.01
N ALA A 281 -13.78 -21.84 -12.55
CA ALA A 281 -13.30 -22.92 -13.41
C ALA A 281 -14.43 -23.66 -14.15
N LEU A 282 -15.63 -23.74 -13.54
CA LEU A 282 -16.81 -24.36 -14.18
C LEU A 282 -17.36 -23.51 -15.33
N CYS A 283 -17.19 -22.19 -15.27
CA CYS A 283 -17.80 -21.26 -16.21
C CYS A 283 -17.22 -21.41 -17.62
N ASP A 284 -18.07 -21.36 -18.64
CA ASP A 284 -17.71 -21.47 -20.06
C ASP A 284 -17.34 -20.10 -20.65
N MET A 285 -17.71 -19.01 -19.99
CA MET A 285 -17.46 -17.63 -20.40
C MET A 285 -17.30 -16.71 -19.18
N LEU A 286 -16.46 -15.69 -19.31
CA LEU A 286 -16.37 -14.58 -18.38
C LEU A 286 -16.87 -13.29 -19.04
N VAL A 287 -17.84 -12.64 -18.41
CA VAL A 287 -18.24 -11.27 -18.66
C VAL A 287 -17.68 -10.41 -17.53
N THR A 288 -16.95 -9.37 -17.86
CA THR A 288 -16.34 -8.47 -16.88
C THR A 288 -16.20 -7.07 -17.46
N ASP A 289 -15.63 -6.13 -16.71
CA ASP A 289 -15.39 -4.77 -17.18
C ASP A 289 -13.90 -4.40 -17.08
N TYR A 290 -13.52 -3.59 -16.09
CA TYR A 290 -12.19 -3.08 -15.80
C TYR A 290 -11.49 -3.90 -14.69
N SER A 291 -11.92 -5.15 -14.47
CA SER A 291 -11.42 -6.03 -13.43
C SER A 291 -10.20 -6.79 -13.91
N SER A 292 -9.16 -6.91 -13.08
CA SER A 292 -7.98 -7.72 -13.42
C SER A 292 -8.27 -9.22 -13.55
N VAL A 293 -9.48 -9.68 -13.20
CA VAL A 293 -9.85 -11.10 -13.30
C VAL A 293 -9.84 -11.62 -14.74
N PHE A 294 -9.95 -10.76 -15.76
CA PHE A 294 -9.75 -11.21 -17.15
C PHE A 294 -8.32 -11.69 -17.41
N PHE A 295 -7.30 -11.15 -16.71
CA PHE A 295 -5.94 -11.67 -16.82
C PHE A 295 -5.98 -13.11 -16.34
N ASP A 296 -6.43 -13.34 -15.12
CA ASP A 296 -6.45 -14.66 -14.52
C ASP A 296 -7.27 -15.68 -15.33
N PHE A 297 -8.47 -15.31 -15.80
CA PHE A 297 -9.36 -16.22 -16.53
C PHE A 297 -8.87 -16.57 -17.94
N ALA A 298 -8.06 -15.71 -18.58
CA ALA A 298 -7.58 -15.92 -19.94
C ALA A 298 -6.83 -17.25 -20.08
N ILE A 299 -6.19 -17.72 -19.00
CA ILE A 299 -5.48 -19.01 -18.95
C ILE A 299 -6.36 -20.21 -19.35
N THR A 300 -7.68 -20.11 -19.16
CA THR A 300 -8.65 -21.15 -19.54
C THR A 300 -8.84 -21.25 -21.06
N LYS A 301 -8.44 -20.22 -21.81
CA LYS A 301 -8.72 -20.02 -23.25
C LYS A 301 -10.21 -19.97 -23.59
N LYS A 302 -11.07 -19.82 -22.58
CA LYS A 302 -12.51 -19.62 -22.73
C LYS A 302 -12.82 -18.17 -23.05
N LYS A 303 -13.99 -17.92 -23.65
CA LYS A 303 -14.37 -16.58 -24.12
C LYS A 303 -14.46 -15.58 -22.95
N ILE A 304 -13.85 -14.41 -23.15
CA ILE A 304 -13.96 -13.25 -22.27
C ILE A 304 -14.67 -12.14 -23.05
N VAL A 305 -15.65 -11.49 -22.43
CA VAL A 305 -16.35 -10.31 -22.98
C VAL A 305 -16.23 -9.15 -21.99
N LEU A 306 -15.83 -7.98 -22.48
CA LEU A 306 -15.72 -6.75 -21.71
C LEU A 306 -17.02 -5.94 -21.88
N PHE A 307 -17.88 -5.97 -20.86
CA PHE A 307 -19.12 -5.20 -20.83
C PHE A 307 -18.88 -3.83 -20.18
N THR A 308 -18.50 -2.87 -21.01
CA THR A 308 -18.02 -1.54 -20.61
C THR A 308 -19.08 -0.47 -20.87
N TYR A 309 -20.28 -0.64 -20.32
CA TYR A 309 -21.43 0.25 -20.53
C TYR A 309 -21.22 1.69 -20.02
N ASP A 310 -20.22 1.91 -19.16
CA ASP A 310 -19.91 3.20 -18.54
C ASP A 310 -18.43 3.62 -18.71
N LEU A 311 -17.79 3.24 -19.83
CA LEU A 311 -16.36 3.47 -20.10
C LEU A 311 -15.91 4.92 -19.88
N GLU A 312 -16.60 5.88 -20.49
CA GLU A 312 -16.24 7.29 -20.38
C GLU A 312 -16.33 7.82 -18.94
N GLU A 313 -17.37 7.42 -18.20
CA GLU A 313 -17.54 7.80 -16.80
C GLU A 313 -16.48 7.14 -15.92
N TYR A 314 -16.22 5.85 -16.15
CA TYR A 314 -15.29 5.07 -15.35
C TYR A 314 -13.85 5.54 -15.48
N MET A 315 -13.41 5.88 -16.70
CA MET A 315 -12.04 6.29 -16.98
C MET A 315 -11.74 7.76 -16.61
N ARG A 316 -12.77 8.59 -16.37
CA ARG A 316 -12.61 10.03 -16.06
C ARG A 316 -11.65 10.32 -14.90
N ASP A 317 -11.65 9.47 -13.88
CA ASP A 317 -10.89 9.64 -12.64
C ASP A 317 -9.83 8.55 -12.42
N ARG A 318 -9.58 7.68 -13.41
CA ARG A 318 -8.72 6.49 -13.26
C ARG A 318 -7.73 6.40 -14.41
N GLY A 319 -6.45 6.24 -14.08
CA GLY A 319 -5.44 5.87 -15.07
C GLY A 319 -5.40 4.36 -15.30
N THR A 320 -5.05 3.96 -16.52
CA THR A 320 -4.66 2.58 -16.86
C THR A 320 -3.24 2.55 -17.41
N TYR A 321 -2.55 1.42 -17.27
CA TYR A 321 -1.20 1.26 -17.83
C TYR A 321 -1.18 1.16 -19.35
N PHE A 322 -2.29 0.71 -19.93
CA PHE A 322 -2.53 0.67 -21.36
C PHE A 322 -4.03 0.85 -21.63
N PRO A 323 -4.42 1.33 -22.83
CA PRO A 323 -5.81 1.43 -23.24
C PRO A 323 -6.51 0.06 -23.16
N ILE A 324 -7.72 0.02 -22.61
CA ILE A 324 -8.48 -1.23 -22.47
C ILE A 324 -8.85 -1.81 -23.85
N GLU A 325 -8.95 -0.96 -24.85
CA GLU A 325 -9.18 -1.25 -26.26
C GLU A 325 -8.07 -2.09 -26.89
N ASN A 326 -6.88 -2.13 -26.27
CA ASN A 326 -5.77 -2.97 -26.72
C ASN A 326 -5.93 -4.43 -26.26
N LEU A 327 -6.91 -4.75 -25.42
CA LEU A 327 -7.16 -6.12 -24.98
C LEU A 327 -7.78 -6.94 -26.13
N PRO A 328 -7.44 -8.23 -26.26
CA PRO A 328 -7.93 -9.09 -27.34
C PRO A 328 -9.38 -9.58 -27.11
N PHE A 329 -10.15 -8.89 -26.27
CA PHE A 329 -11.47 -9.31 -25.84
C PHE A 329 -12.54 -8.41 -26.48
N PRO A 330 -13.65 -8.96 -27.00
CA PRO A 330 -14.75 -8.15 -27.50
C PRO A 330 -15.25 -7.19 -26.41
N MET A 331 -15.31 -5.90 -26.76
CA MET A 331 -15.88 -4.85 -25.94
C MET A 331 -17.29 -4.53 -26.42
N VAL A 332 -18.25 -4.52 -25.49
CA VAL A 332 -19.67 -4.24 -25.76
C VAL A 332 -20.19 -3.25 -24.73
N CYS A 333 -21.13 -2.39 -25.11
CA CYS A 333 -21.67 -1.35 -24.23
C CYS A 333 -23.17 -1.48 -23.96
N SER A 334 -23.86 -2.41 -24.64
CA SER A 334 -25.28 -2.68 -24.45
C SER A 334 -25.58 -4.15 -24.15
N VAL A 335 -26.75 -4.40 -23.55
CA VAL A 335 -27.24 -5.77 -23.28
C VAL A 335 -27.41 -6.56 -24.59
N ASP A 336 -27.92 -5.94 -25.65
CA ASP A 336 -28.19 -6.63 -26.92
C ASP A 336 -26.87 -7.06 -27.60
N GLU A 337 -25.84 -6.22 -27.56
CA GLU A 337 -24.49 -6.60 -28.02
C GLU A 337 -23.88 -7.70 -27.16
N LEU A 338 -24.05 -7.63 -25.83
CA LEU A 338 -23.59 -8.67 -24.92
C LEU A 338 -24.27 -10.01 -25.20
N MET A 339 -25.59 -10.02 -25.42
CA MET A 339 -26.32 -11.24 -25.77
C MET A 339 -25.88 -11.81 -27.11
N LYS A 340 -25.63 -10.94 -28.12
CA LYS A 340 -25.04 -11.36 -29.39
C LYS A 340 -23.68 -12.05 -29.18
N GLU A 341 -22.82 -11.50 -28.33
CA GLU A 341 -21.55 -12.13 -27.99
C GLU A 341 -21.74 -13.45 -27.23
N ILE A 342 -22.69 -13.52 -26.29
CA ILE A 342 -23.00 -14.75 -25.55
C ILE A 342 -23.42 -15.86 -26.52
N HIS A 343 -24.30 -15.58 -27.48
CA HIS A 343 -24.83 -16.57 -28.43
C HIS A 343 -23.93 -16.84 -29.63
N THR A 344 -22.86 -16.07 -29.83
CA THR A 344 -21.89 -16.32 -30.90
C THR A 344 -21.09 -17.59 -30.61
N SER A 345 -21.41 -18.67 -31.34
CA SER A 345 -20.73 -19.96 -31.25
C SER A 345 -19.31 -19.92 -31.84
N GLY A 346 -18.38 -20.67 -31.26
CA GLY A 346 -17.28 -21.27 -32.03
C GLY A 346 -16.07 -20.40 -32.37
N LYS A 347 -15.46 -19.71 -31.40
CA LYS A 347 -14.02 -19.44 -31.50
C LYS A 347 -13.34 -19.82 -30.20
N ILE A 348 -12.42 -20.80 -30.27
CA ILE A 348 -11.24 -20.73 -29.38
C ILE A 348 -10.69 -19.34 -29.63
N CYS A 349 -10.82 -18.46 -28.64
CA CYS A 349 -10.29 -17.12 -28.78
C CYS A 349 -8.77 -17.27 -28.77
N ASP A 350 -8.12 -16.84 -29.85
CA ASP A 350 -6.68 -16.88 -29.92
C ASP A 350 -6.11 -15.80 -29.00
N TYR A 351 -5.77 -16.22 -27.79
CA TYR A 351 -5.11 -15.39 -26.79
C TYR A 351 -3.60 -15.63 -26.78
N HIS A 352 -2.99 -16.20 -27.83
CA HIS A 352 -1.58 -16.61 -27.81
C HIS A 352 -0.64 -15.48 -27.35
N GLU A 353 -0.73 -14.29 -27.94
CA GLU A 353 0.09 -13.14 -27.54
C GLU A 353 -0.18 -12.73 -26.08
N PHE A 354 -1.45 -12.64 -25.69
CA PHE A 354 -1.85 -12.28 -24.34
C PHE A 354 -1.35 -13.28 -23.29
N LEU A 355 -1.49 -14.57 -23.55
CA LEU A 355 -1.02 -15.65 -22.68
C LEU A 355 0.51 -15.68 -22.61
N SER A 356 1.19 -15.46 -23.73
CA SER A 356 2.66 -15.36 -23.77
C SER A 356 3.18 -14.20 -22.92
N GLN A 357 2.39 -13.13 -22.79
CA GLN A 357 2.76 -11.96 -22.00
C GLN A 357 2.42 -12.12 -20.51
N TYR A 358 1.22 -12.64 -20.19
CA TYR A 358 0.67 -12.59 -18.83
C TYR A 358 0.70 -13.93 -18.08
N HIS A 359 0.91 -15.05 -18.79
CA HIS A 359 0.94 -16.43 -18.26
C HIS A 359 2.19 -17.21 -18.71
N ALA A 360 3.28 -16.52 -19.08
CA ALA A 360 4.54 -17.16 -19.47
C ALA A 360 5.09 -18.14 -18.43
N PHE A 361 4.76 -17.91 -17.15
CA PHE A 361 5.24 -18.65 -15.99
C PHE A 361 4.15 -19.52 -15.35
N ALA A 362 3.13 -19.90 -16.11
CA ALA A 362 2.05 -20.75 -15.61
C ALA A 362 2.51 -22.21 -15.47
N ASP A 363 2.42 -22.75 -14.25
CA ASP A 363 2.67 -24.16 -13.94
C ASP A 363 1.73 -24.65 -12.85
N LYS A 364 1.06 -25.80 -13.07
CA LYS A 364 0.14 -26.41 -12.09
C LYS A 364 0.77 -26.67 -10.72
N GLN A 365 2.09 -26.86 -10.66
CA GLN A 365 2.85 -27.09 -9.43
C GLN A 365 3.22 -25.78 -8.69
N THR A 366 2.82 -24.62 -9.20
CA THR A 366 3.16 -23.31 -8.60
C THR A 366 2.90 -23.25 -7.09
N PRO A 367 1.74 -23.66 -6.54
CA PRO A 367 1.52 -23.65 -5.10
C PRO A 367 2.59 -24.47 -4.33
N ALA A 368 2.91 -25.67 -4.81
CA ALA A 368 3.92 -26.54 -4.21
C ALA A 368 5.31 -25.91 -4.31
N MET A 369 5.71 -25.40 -5.48
CA MET A 369 7.02 -24.76 -5.68
C MET A 369 7.21 -23.54 -4.77
N LEU A 370 6.18 -22.71 -4.60
CA LEU A 370 6.26 -21.54 -3.71
C LEU A 370 6.35 -21.92 -2.23
N LEU A 371 5.67 -22.99 -1.80
CA LEU A 371 5.83 -23.52 -0.43
C LEU A 371 7.21 -24.13 -0.23
N ASP A 372 7.71 -24.89 -1.20
CA ASP A 372 9.04 -25.49 -1.13
C ASP A 372 10.15 -24.41 -1.10
N LEU A 373 9.98 -23.30 -1.83
CA LEU A 373 10.82 -22.11 -1.72
C LEU A 373 10.73 -21.48 -0.34
N LEU A 374 9.50 -21.20 0.14
CA LEU A 374 9.27 -20.53 1.41
C LEU A 374 9.79 -21.34 2.61
N ILE A 375 9.56 -22.65 2.60
CA ILE A 375 9.78 -23.55 3.74
C ILE A 375 11.19 -24.14 3.73
N HIS A 376 11.63 -24.63 2.57
CA HIS A 376 12.85 -25.42 2.40
C HIS A 376 13.93 -24.69 1.62
N GLY A 377 13.64 -23.51 1.04
CA GLY A 377 14.58 -22.76 0.20
C GLY A 377 14.87 -23.44 -1.14
N LYS A 378 14.04 -24.40 -1.56
CA LYS A 378 14.19 -25.07 -2.85
C LYS A 378 13.76 -24.16 -3.98
N ARG A 379 14.50 -24.19 -5.09
CA ARG A 379 14.36 -23.23 -6.20
C ARG A 379 13.92 -23.89 -7.51
N ASP A 380 13.73 -25.20 -7.49
CA ASP A 380 13.44 -26.00 -8.68
C ASP A 380 12.16 -25.53 -9.37
N GLY A 381 12.22 -25.31 -10.69
CA GLY A 381 11.07 -24.90 -11.51
C GLY A 381 10.67 -23.42 -11.39
N LEU A 382 11.31 -22.63 -10.52
CA LEU A 382 10.99 -21.20 -10.35
C LEU A 382 11.99 -20.30 -11.07
N HIS A 383 11.46 -19.27 -11.73
CA HIS A 383 12.26 -18.17 -12.25
C HIS A 383 12.47 -17.15 -11.12
N ILE A 384 13.67 -17.13 -10.55
CA ILE A 384 14.04 -16.23 -9.45
C ILE A 384 15.12 -15.27 -9.93
N GLU A 385 14.88 -13.97 -9.74
CA GLU A 385 15.84 -12.93 -10.07
C GLU A 385 16.05 -11.97 -8.88
N GLN A 386 17.20 -11.30 -8.86
CA GLN A 386 17.44 -10.25 -7.88
C GLN A 386 16.71 -8.97 -8.28
N ALA A 387 16.23 -8.22 -7.29
CA ALA A 387 15.63 -6.92 -7.54
C ALA A 387 16.63 -5.99 -8.28
N PRO A 388 16.16 -5.16 -9.24
CA PRO A 388 17.03 -4.24 -9.95
C PRO A 388 17.82 -3.33 -9.01
N TYR A 389 19.14 -3.41 -9.08
CA TYR A 389 20.08 -2.59 -8.31
C TYR A 389 21.19 -2.06 -9.21
N ASN A 390 21.38 -0.74 -9.22
CA ASN A 390 22.33 -0.06 -10.08
C ASN A 390 23.74 0.08 -9.50
N GLY A 391 24.03 -0.52 -8.33
CA GLY A 391 25.33 -0.43 -7.68
C GLY A 391 25.61 0.90 -6.96
N LYS A 392 24.78 1.92 -7.16
CA LYS A 392 25.02 3.27 -6.62
C LYS A 392 24.62 3.35 -5.16
N GLU A 393 25.48 4.01 -4.40
CA GLU A 393 25.20 4.32 -3.00
C GLU A 393 23.98 5.24 -2.87
N THR A 394 23.24 5.06 -1.77
CA THR A 394 22.01 5.82 -1.49
C THR A 394 22.26 6.96 -0.52
N VAL A 395 21.71 8.13 -0.85
CA VAL A 395 21.60 9.29 0.03
C VAL A 395 20.12 9.51 0.37
N LEU A 396 19.79 9.44 1.65
CA LEU A 396 18.42 9.54 2.13
C LEU A 396 18.13 10.95 2.67
N VAL A 397 17.24 11.70 2.02
CA VAL A 397 16.85 13.05 2.43
C VAL A 397 15.46 13.03 3.06
N TYR A 398 15.33 13.33 4.34
CA TYR A 398 14.04 13.37 5.03
C TYR A 398 13.41 14.77 5.01
N GLY A 399 12.33 14.94 4.26
CA GLY A 399 11.57 16.19 4.09
C GLY A 399 10.37 16.37 5.03
N GLY A 400 10.09 15.41 5.91
CA GLY A 400 9.02 15.53 6.90
C GLY A 400 7.61 15.38 6.31
N LYS A 401 6.68 16.28 6.66
CA LYS A 401 5.27 16.20 6.24
C LYS A 401 5.02 16.76 4.83
N LEU A 402 5.94 17.55 4.28
CA LEU A 402 5.80 18.24 2.99
C LEU A 402 4.55 19.12 2.86
N ARG A 403 4.15 19.79 3.95
CA ARG A 403 2.94 20.65 4.02
C ARG A 403 3.20 22.12 3.74
N ASN A 404 4.43 22.58 3.94
CA ASN A 404 4.79 23.99 3.85
C ASN A 404 5.38 24.23 2.46
N LYS A 405 4.75 25.09 1.67
CA LYS A 405 5.11 25.33 0.28
C LYS A 405 6.53 25.92 0.14
N GLN A 406 6.88 26.91 0.97
CA GLN A 406 8.20 27.53 0.95
C GLN A 406 9.30 26.54 1.36
N LEU A 407 9.04 25.67 2.36
CA LEU A 407 9.99 24.61 2.73
C LEU A 407 10.13 23.56 1.62
N ASN A 408 9.05 23.26 0.90
CA ASN A 408 9.05 22.36 -0.23
C ASN A 408 9.87 22.92 -1.41
N GLU A 409 9.77 24.22 -1.70
CA GLU A 409 10.60 24.91 -2.71
C GLU A 409 12.10 24.86 -2.35
N LEU A 410 12.43 25.12 -1.08
CA LEU A 410 13.81 24.97 -0.58
C LEU A 410 14.32 23.54 -0.70
N LEU A 411 13.48 22.55 -0.37
CA LEU A 411 13.84 21.14 -0.50
C LEU A 411 14.09 20.78 -1.97
N LEU A 412 13.25 21.24 -2.90
CA LEU A 412 13.44 20.99 -4.34
C LEU A 412 14.74 21.59 -4.86
N ALA A 413 15.04 22.84 -4.50
CA ALA A 413 16.30 23.49 -4.87
C ALA A 413 17.51 22.72 -4.31
N TYR A 414 17.45 22.32 -3.04
CA TYR A 414 18.50 21.54 -2.41
C TYR A 414 18.68 20.16 -3.05
N LEU A 415 17.59 19.46 -3.39
CA LEU A 415 17.67 18.16 -4.06
C LEU A 415 18.30 18.26 -5.45
N LYS A 416 18.02 19.34 -6.18
CA LYS A 416 18.66 19.62 -7.47
C LYS A 416 20.17 19.82 -7.29
N GLN A 417 20.57 20.70 -6.38
CA GLN A 417 21.98 20.93 -6.07
C GLN A 417 22.68 19.64 -5.62
N LEU A 418 22.08 18.89 -4.68
CA LEU A 418 22.62 17.64 -4.18
C LEU A 418 22.81 16.60 -5.29
N LYS A 419 21.89 16.56 -6.26
CA LYS A 419 22.01 15.66 -7.41
C LYS A 419 23.12 16.09 -8.38
N GLU A 420 23.37 17.39 -8.53
CA GLU A 420 24.49 17.94 -9.30
C GLU A 420 25.84 17.68 -8.62
N GLU A 421 25.90 17.79 -7.29
CA GLU A 421 27.10 17.49 -6.49
C GLU A 421 27.39 15.98 -6.40
N MET A 422 26.33 15.14 -6.42
CA MET A 422 26.41 13.69 -6.27
C MET A 422 25.72 12.96 -7.43
N PRO A 423 26.19 13.12 -8.68
CA PRO A 423 25.53 12.55 -9.87
C PRO A 423 25.49 11.01 -9.84
N ASP A 424 26.49 10.39 -9.21
CA ASP A 424 26.66 8.94 -9.11
C ASP A 424 25.98 8.32 -7.89
N LYS A 425 25.18 9.08 -7.13
CA LYS A 425 24.41 8.57 -5.99
C LYS A 425 22.92 8.49 -6.29
N ASN A 426 22.24 7.53 -5.67
CA ASN A 426 20.79 7.44 -5.65
C ASN A 426 20.26 8.40 -4.58
N ILE A 427 19.58 9.47 -4.99
CA ILE A 427 18.98 10.42 -4.06
C ILE A 427 17.55 9.98 -3.78
N VAL A 428 17.23 9.69 -2.51
CA VAL A 428 15.91 9.21 -2.09
C VAL A 428 15.30 10.19 -1.11
N VAL A 429 14.18 10.80 -1.51
CA VAL A 429 13.43 11.72 -0.64
C VAL A 429 12.44 10.94 0.19
N SER A 430 12.56 11.00 1.51
CA SER A 430 11.63 10.39 2.44
C SER A 430 10.70 11.39 3.11
N PHE A 431 9.43 11.00 3.25
CA PHE A 431 8.39 11.83 3.86
C PHE A 431 7.38 10.98 4.60
N HIS A 432 6.56 11.60 5.47
CA HIS A 432 5.51 10.89 6.21
C HIS A 432 4.14 11.57 6.14
N GLY A 433 3.11 10.83 6.58
CA GLY A 433 1.73 11.30 6.64
C GLY A 433 0.97 11.20 5.32
N LYS A 434 -0.32 11.56 5.35
CA LYS A 434 -1.24 11.42 4.21
C LYS A 434 -0.75 12.13 2.94
N MET A 435 -1.14 11.59 1.79
CA MET A 435 -0.97 12.22 0.50
C MET A 435 -1.97 13.38 0.36
N HIS A 436 -1.48 14.59 0.14
CA HIS A 436 -2.28 15.82 0.05
C HIS A 436 -1.72 16.68 -1.10
N LYS A 437 -2.49 17.68 -1.54
CA LYS A 437 -2.20 18.47 -2.76
C LYS A 437 -0.75 18.96 -2.83
N GLN A 438 -0.25 19.67 -1.82
CA GLN A 438 1.10 20.25 -1.80
C GLN A 438 2.21 19.19 -1.86
N LYS A 439 1.97 18.01 -1.26
CA LYS A 439 2.92 16.90 -1.35
C LYS A 439 2.95 16.32 -2.76
N ARG A 440 1.78 16.12 -3.38
CA ARG A 440 1.71 15.63 -4.77
C ARG A 440 2.40 16.58 -5.74
N GLU A 441 2.11 17.88 -5.62
CA GLU A 441 2.77 18.92 -6.43
C GLU A 441 4.29 18.88 -6.30
N LEU A 442 4.85 18.62 -5.10
CA LEU A 442 6.29 18.44 -4.93
C LEU A 442 6.80 17.17 -5.61
N LEU A 443 6.12 16.04 -5.43
CA LEU A 443 6.56 14.76 -5.99
C LEU A 443 6.47 14.75 -7.52
N GLU A 444 5.48 15.42 -8.11
CA GLU A 444 5.33 15.62 -9.55
C GLU A 444 6.44 16.51 -10.14
N GLN A 445 7.03 17.41 -9.33
CA GLN A 445 8.16 18.26 -9.73
C GLN A 445 9.52 17.56 -9.60
N LEU A 446 9.61 16.41 -8.91
CA LEU A 446 10.86 15.67 -8.82
C LEU A 446 11.25 15.15 -10.20
N ASN A 447 12.50 15.39 -10.60
CA ASN A 447 13.10 14.70 -11.74
C ASN A 447 13.08 13.19 -11.45
N ARG A 448 12.91 12.37 -12.51
CA ARG A 448 13.05 10.91 -12.45
C ARG A 448 14.38 10.42 -11.84
N SER A 449 15.40 11.27 -11.79
CA SER A 449 16.68 10.96 -11.13
C SER A 449 16.64 10.99 -9.59
N VAL A 450 15.53 11.44 -8.98
CA VAL A 450 15.31 11.47 -7.53
C VAL A 450 14.11 10.58 -7.21
N SER A 451 14.37 9.47 -6.51
CA SER A 451 13.34 8.55 -6.04
C SER A 451 12.73 9.05 -4.72
N TYR A 452 11.61 8.46 -4.28
CA TYR A 452 11.05 8.79 -2.99
C TYR A 452 10.46 7.60 -2.23
N TYR A 453 10.48 7.72 -0.90
CA TYR A 453 10.09 6.66 0.03
C TYR A 453 9.18 7.19 1.15
N ALA A 454 7.93 6.73 1.16
CA ALA A 454 6.94 7.15 2.14
C ALA A 454 7.04 6.35 3.44
N VAL A 455 6.98 7.03 4.58
CA VAL A 455 7.14 6.44 5.91
C VAL A 455 5.83 6.47 6.69
N VAL A 456 5.56 5.36 7.37
CA VAL A 456 4.39 5.20 8.25
C VAL A 456 4.39 6.23 9.38
N ASN A 457 3.24 6.84 9.65
CA ASN A 457 3.17 8.06 10.48
C ASN A 457 3.22 7.81 12.00
N LYS A 458 2.91 6.60 12.47
CA LYS A 458 2.75 6.29 13.89
C LYS A 458 4.02 5.64 14.45
N PHE A 459 4.46 6.13 15.61
CA PHE A 459 5.55 5.53 16.38
C PHE A 459 5.02 4.41 17.28
N GLU A 460 5.71 3.28 17.30
CA GLU A 460 5.30 2.10 18.05
C GLU A 460 6.00 1.99 19.42
N PHE A 461 6.11 3.12 20.13
CA PHE A 461 6.68 3.14 21.47
C PHE A 461 5.75 2.51 22.51
N SER A 462 6.34 1.78 23.47
CA SER A 462 5.66 1.43 24.72
C SER A 462 5.31 2.68 25.52
N LEU A 463 4.31 2.59 26.40
CA LEU A 463 3.87 3.74 27.20
C LEU A 463 5.02 4.38 28.03
N PRO A 464 5.89 3.63 28.71
CA PRO A 464 7.04 4.21 29.40
C PRO A 464 7.98 4.96 28.45
N VAL A 465 8.26 4.39 27.26
CA VAL A 465 9.13 5.04 26.26
C VAL A 465 8.49 6.31 25.73
N LYS A 466 7.16 6.34 25.51
CA LYS A 466 6.45 7.56 25.11
C LYS A 466 6.61 8.69 26.12
N ILE A 467 6.47 8.38 27.41
CA ILE A 467 6.62 9.36 28.50
C ILE A 467 8.07 9.89 28.52
N ILE A 468 9.05 8.99 28.52
CA ILE A 468 10.48 9.35 28.51
C ILE A 468 10.83 10.21 27.28
N ALA A 469 10.37 9.81 26.09
CA ALA A 469 10.62 10.52 24.85
C ALA A 469 10.01 11.93 24.85
N ALA A 470 8.78 12.07 25.38
CA ALA A 470 8.09 13.35 25.50
C ALA A 470 8.80 14.29 26.48
N MET A 471 9.19 13.78 27.66
CA MET A 471 9.97 14.54 28.65
C MET A 471 11.30 15.01 28.07
N LYS A 472 12.01 14.12 27.37
CA LYS A 472 13.30 14.47 26.74
C LYS A 472 13.16 15.53 25.64
N MET A 473 12.09 15.49 24.83
CA MET A 473 11.85 16.54 23.83
C MET A 473 11.51 17.89 24.46
N ARG A 474 10.86 17.92 25.63
CA ARG A 474 10.41 19.15 26.27
C ARG A 474 11.47 19.80 27.17
N PHE A 475 12.24 18.99 27.89
CA PHE A 475 13.14 19.47 28.96
C PHE A 475 14.62 19.21 28.69
N GLY A 476 14.97 18.50 27.62
CA GLY A 476 16.36 18.30 27.20
C GLY A 476 17.21 17.36 28.08
N TYR A 477 16.75 16.94 29.26
CA TYR A 477 17.60 16.22 30.23
C TYR A 477 16.93 15.02 30.95
N PHE A 478 17.78 14.02 31.25
CA PHE A 478 17.88 13.13 32.44
C PHE A 478 18.18 11.62 32.15
N ASP A 479 19.21 11.13 32.86
CA ASP A 479 19.80 9.78 33.05
C ASP A 479 20.45 9.03 31.84
N LYS A 480 21.72 8.64 32.00
CA LYS A 480 22.49 7.78 31.07
C LYS A 480 21.81 6.43 30.83
N LYS A 481 21.19 5.80 31.84
CA LYS A 481 20.47 4.51 31.69
C LYS A 481 19.22 4.64 30.82
N LEU A 482 18.50 5.75 30.92
CA LEU A 482 17.33 6.05 30.09
C LEU A 482 17.72 6.36 28.64
N LYS A 483 18.92 6.91 28.41
CA LYS A 483 19.48 7.17 27.07
C LYS A 483 19.58 5.89 26.23
N GLY A 484 20.04 4.78 26.80
CA GLY A 484 20.18 3.49 26.11
C GLY A 484 18.83 2.90 25.66
N LYS A 485 17.86 2.80 26.59
CA LYS A 485 16.51 2.29 26.27
C LYS A 485 15.81 3.11 25.18
N LEU A 486 15.98 4.43 25.21
CA LEU A 486 15.38 5.32 24.24
C LEU A 486 16.07 5.19 22.85
N ARG A 487 17.41 5.06 22.82
CA ARG A 487 18.15 4.82 21.56
C ARG A 487 17.73 3.50 20.91
N ALA A 488 17.69 2.40 21.66
CA ALA A 488 17.23 1.11 21.14
C ALA A 488 15.79 1.16 20.60
N SER A 489 14.94 2.00 21.19
CA SER A 489 13.58 2.23 20.67
C SER A 489 13.58 2.98 19.34
N PHE A 490 14.47 3.97 19.16
CA PHE A 490 14.63 4.66 17.89
C PHE A 490 15.27 3.77 16.81
N GLU A 491 16.24 2.92 17.15
CA GLU A 491 16.83 1.93 16.24
C GLU A 491 15.78 0.93 15.76
N ARG A 492 14.91 0.46 16.66
CA ARG A 492 13.77 -0.39 16.28
C ARG A 492 12.82 0.32 15.32
N GLU A 493 12.49 1.59 15.59
CA GLU A 493 11.65 2.37 14.69
C GLU A 493 12.34 2.64 13.35
N ARG A 494 13.66 2.84 13.32
CA ARG A 494 14.46 2.90 12.08
C ARG A 494 14.29 1.60 11.30
N ASN A 495 14.53 0.45 11.93
CA ASN A 495 14.41 -0.85 11.28
C ASN A 495 12.99 -1.13 10.80
N ARG A 496 11.96 -0.67 11.53
CA ARG A 496 10.56 -0.79 11.12
C ARG A 496 10.21 0.12 9.95
N MET A 497 10.71 1.35 9.94
CA MET A 497 10.36 2.36 8.95
C MET A 497 11.20 2.27 7.68
N PHE A 498 12.45 1.85 7.77
CA PHE A 498 13.46 1.85 6.71
C PHE A 498 14.17 0.49 6.64
N TYR A 499 13.41 -0.60 6.76
CA TYR A 499 13.96 -1.95 6.85
C TYR A 499 14.97 -2.23 5.73
N GLY A 500 16.15 -2.77 6.08
CA GLY A 500 17.20 -3.12 5.13
C GLY A 500 17.86 -1.95 4.40
N LEU A 501 17.37 -0.71 4.55
CA LEU A 501 17.94 0.45 3.88
C LEU A 501 19.26 0.85 4.57
N GLU A 502 20.33 0.94 3.78
CA GLU A 502 21.68 1.24 4.23
C GLU A 502 22.23 2.45 3.46
N PRO A 503 21.71 3.66 3.75
CA PRO A 503 22.21 4.86 3.10
C PRO A 503 23.63 5.16 3.58
N GLN A 504 24.45 5.73 2.69
CA GLN A 504 25.80 6.21 3.03
C GLN A 504 25.76 7.61 3.65
N LYS A 505 24.69 8.35 3.38
CA LYS A 505 24.41 9.64 4.00
C LYS A 505 22.92 9.80 4.27
N VAL A 506 22.59 10.28 5.47
CA VAL A 506 21.23 10.69 5.85
C VAL A 506 21.18 12.18 6.10
N ILE A 507 20.25 12.86 5.43
CA ILE A 507 20.07 14.30 5.54
C ILE A 507 18.71 14.56 6.18
N TYR A 508 18.71 15.27 7.31
CA TYR A 508 17.50 15.80 7.91
C TYR A 508 17.23 17.21 7.36
N PHE A 509 16.23 17.34 6.49
CA PHE A 509 15.81 18.63 5.91
C PHE A 509 14.46 19.11 6.46
N ALA A 510 13.85 18.37 7.38
CA ALA A 510 12.51 18.70 7.86
C ALA A 510 12.49 19.87 8.84
N GLY A 511 11.50 20.75 8.68
CA GLY A 511 11.34 21.90 9.56
C GLY A 511 10.86 21.59 10.99
N ASN A 512 10.06 20.55 11.19
CA ASN A 512 9.35 20.34 12.46
C ASN A 512 10.14 19.43 13.42
N PRO A 513 10.49 19.87 14.64
CA PRO A 513 11.15 19.01 15.61
C PRO A 513 10.20 17.90 16.07
N HIS A 514 10.37 16.72 15.48
CA HIS A 514 9.69 15.47 15.79
C HIS A 514 10.71 14.38 16.14
N TYR A 515 10.29 13.19 16.56
CA TYR A 515 11.21 12.08 16.85
C TYR A 515 12.09 11.62 15.68
N MET A 516 11.78 12.00 14.43
CA MET A 516 12.48 11.45 13.26
C MET A 516 13.97 11.79 13.23
N TYR A 517 14.40 13.01 13.61
CA TYR A 517 15.83 13.31 13.65
C TYR A 517 16.60 12.38 14.62
N ARG A 518 15.93 11.87 15.65
CA ARG A 518 16.51 10.87 16.55
C ARG A 518 16.55 9.49 15.90
N VAL A 519 15.50 9.10 15.17
CA VAL A 519 15.50 7.86 14.36
C VAL A 519 16.63 7.89 13.34
N LEU A 520 16.77 8.98 12.57
CA LEU A 520 17.81 9.11 11.54
C LEU A 520 19.22 9.09 12.15
N SER A 521 19.42 9.69 13.33
CA SER A 521 20.72 9.63 14.01
C SER A 521 21.17 8.22 14.41
N THR A 522 20.28 7.22 14.34
CA THR A 522 20.64 5.83 14.62
C THR A 522 21.23 5.11 13.41
N PHE A 523 21.15 5.64 12.18
CA PHE A 523 21.88 5.07 11.04
C PHE A 523 23.40 5.06 11.28
N HIS A 524 24.10 4.07 10.73
CA HIS A 524 25.55 3.93 10.83
C HIS A 524 26.23 4.49 9.59
N CYS A 525 26.02 5.78 9.34
CA CYS A 525 26.48 6.49 8.14
C CYS A 525 26.71 7.98 8.47
N GLU A 526 27.16 8.75 7.47
CA GLU A 526 27.26 10.21 7.56
C GLU A 526 25.87 10.82 7.79
N LYS A 527 25.78 11.82 8.68
CA LYS A 527 24.53 12.50 9.02
C LYS A 527 24.69 14.00 8.87
N GLU A 528 23.79 14.58 8.11
CA GLU A 528 23.68 16.02 7.91
C GLU A 528 22.33 16.53 8.41
N ALA A 529 22.32 17.70 9.04
CA ALA A 529 21.11 18.34 9.52
C ALA A 529 21.02 19.79 9.02
N HIS A 530 19.92 20.11 8.34
CA HIS A 530 19.56 21.47 7.98
C HIS A 530 18.62 22.06 9.02
N ILE A 531 19.05 23.15 9.63
CA ILE A 531 18.21 23.96 10.50
C ILE A 531 17.52 24.98 9.62
N GLN A 532 16.20 24.83 9.51
CA GLN A 532 15.40 25.60 8.57
C GLN A 532 15.17 27.04 9.04
N HIS A 533 14.93 27.93 8.07
CA HIS A 533 14.76 29.35 8.28
C HIS A 533 13.62 29.69 9.26
N ASN A 534 13.86 30.58 10.23
CA ASN A 534 12.87 30.97 11.26
C ASN A 534 11.55 31.50 10.67
N ASN A 535 11.63 32.28 9.59
CA ASN A 535 10.51 32.80 8.82
C ASN A 535 9.66 31.73 8.14
N VAL A 536 10.30 30.71 7.54
CA VAL A 536 9.61 29.57 6.93
C VAL A 536 8.99 28.67 8.01
N MET A 537 9.64 28.59 9.17
CA MET A 537 9.22 27.76 10.28
C MET A 537 8.19 28.40 11.23
N GLY A 538 8.05 29.73 11.19
CA GLY A 538 7.31 30.51 12.18
C GLY A 538 8.11 30.72 13.47
N ILE A 539 8.64 31.93 13.66
CA ILE A 539 9.64 32.34 14.68
C ILE A 539 9.27 31.97 16.14
N VAL A 540 7.98 31.83 16.50
CA VAL A 540 7.52 31.84 17.90
C VAL A 540 7.19 30.45 18.48
N ALA A 541 7.01 29.41 17.67
CA ALA A 541 6.35 28.20 18.18
C ALA A 541 7.19 27.36 19.17
N ARG A 542 8.54 27.41 19.18
CA ARG A 542 9.33 26.35 19.87
C ARG A 542 10.77 26.69 20.29
N ARG A 543 11.10 27.90 20.77
CA ARG A 543 12.52 28.22 21.16
C ARG A 543 13.20 27.13 22.00
N GLY A 544 12.51 26.59 23.02
CA GLY A 544 13.04 25.50 23.85
C GLY A 544 13.23 24.16 23.12
N ILE A 545 12.24 23.69 22.35
CA ILE A 545 12.32 22.41 21.62
C ILE A 545 13.35 22.50 20.49
N TYR A 546 13.46 23.65 19.82
CA TYR A 546 14.50 23.88 18.80
C TYR A 546 15.89 23.87 19.41
N HIS A 547 16.07 24.48 20.59
CA HIS A 547 17.34 24.44 21.30
C HIS A 547 17.74 22.99 21.64
N VAL A 548 16.80 22.18 22.15
CA VAL A 548 17.03 20.75 22.41
C VAL A 548 17.40 19.99 21.13
N MET A 549 16.72 20.26 20.01
CA MET A 549 17.04 19.64 18.72
C MET A 549 18.42 20.06 18.21
N TYR A 550 18.76 21.34 18.30
CA TYR A 550 20.06 21.88 17.89
C TYR A 550 21.22 21.27 18.67
N HIS A 551 21.09 21.19 20.00
CA HIS A 551 22.08 20.51 20.83
C HIS A 551 22.19 19.02 20.48
N TYR A 552 21.07 18.37 20.19
CA TYR A 552 21.09 16.98 19.75
C TYR A 552 21.83 16.80 18.41
N PHE A 553 21.67 17.72 17.46
CA PHE A 553 22.43 17.70 16.21
C PHE A 553 23.93 17.79 16.48
N LYS A 554 24.38 18.75 17.29
CA LYS A 554 25.80 18.90 17.67
C LYS A 554 26.41 17.63 18.28
N GLU A 555 25.60 16.84 18.97
CA GLU A 555 26.06 15.60 19.61
C GLU A 555 26.01 14.35 18.70
N ASN A 556 25.21 14.35 17.63
CA ASN A 556 24.86 13.11 16.92
C ASN A 556 24.88 13.22 15.38
N TYR A 557 25.16 14.39 14.83
CA TYR A 557 25.24 14.65 13.40
C TYR A 557 26.63 15.21 13.07
N ASP A 558 27.15 14.80 11.92
CA ASP A 558 28.49 15.13 11.46
C ASP A 558 28.55 16.55 10.87
N THR A 559 27.52 16.90 10.08
CA THR A 559 27.39 18.21 9.42
C THR A 559 26.11 18.91 9.84
N ILE A 560 26.21 20.21 10.16
CA ILE A 560 25.07 21.05 10.52
C ILE A 560 25.09 22.31 9.67
N ILE A 561 24.05 22.49 8.87
CA ILE A 561 23.85 23.68 8.03
C ILE A 561 22.73 24.52 8.64
N ASP A 562 23.02 25.78 8.96
CA ASP A 562 22.15 26.65 9.73
C ASP A 562 21.57 27.79 8.90
N HIS A 563 20.38 27.58 8.34
CA HIS A 563 19.67 28.54 7.49
C HIS A 563 18.81 29.53 8.29
N ARG A 564 18.98 29.63 9.62
CA ARG A 564 18.05 30.41 10.48
C ARG A 564 17.96 31.89 10.12
N PHE A 565 18.97 32.43 9.47
CA PHE A 565 19.13 33.85 9.16
C PHE A 565 19.32 34.14 7.66
N ASP A 566 19.16 33.13 6.80
CA ASP A 566 19.33 33.29 5.36
C ASP A 566 18.24 34.18 4.76
N ASP A 567 18.57 35.01 3.77
CA ASP A 567 17.54 35.80 3.10
C ASP A 567 16.65 34.90 2.24
N VAL A 568 15.39 34.74 2.65
CA VAL A 568 14.36 33.97 1.96
C VAL A 568 13.24 34.86 1.39
N HIS A 569 13.45 36.17 1.26
CA HIS A 569 12.43 37.12 0.78
C HIS A 569 11.89 36.77 -0.62
N ALA A 570 12.73 36.21 -1.49
CA ALA A 570 12.36 35.79 -2.83
C ALA A 570 11.35 34.62 -2.88
N LEU A 571 11.21 33.84 -1.80
CA LEU A 571 10.28 32.69 -1.73
C LEU A 571 8.82 33.11 -1.48
N TRP A 572 8.56 34.39 -1.25
CA TRP A 572 7.24 34.90 -0.92
C TRP A 572 6.63 35.61 -2.13
N LYS A 573 5.48 35.11 -2.59
CA LYS A 573 4.64 35.82 -3.57
C LYS A 573 4.20 37.16 -2.97
N GLU A 574 4.00 38.18 -3.81
CA GLU A 574 3.57 39.52 -3.36
C GLU A 574 2.32 39.48 -2.47
N GLU A 575 1.37 38.63 -2.82
CA GLU A 575 0.16 38.37 -2.04
C GLU A 575 0.43 37.68 -0.70
N ASP A 576 1.54 36.98 -0.49
CA ASP A 576 1.89 36.35 0.79
C ASP A 576 2.79 37.24 1.67
N LYS A 577 3.43 38.27 1.07
CA LYS A 577 4.35 39.18 1.77
C LYS A 577 3.67 39.88 2.95
N HIS A 578 2.42 40.31 2.81
CA HIS A 578 1.71 41.00 3.90
C HIS A 578 1.43 40.09 5.12
N ILE A 579 1.10 38.80 4.89
CA ILE A 579 0.95 37.78 5.95
C ILE A 579 2.28 37.54 6.67
N TYR A 580 3.36 37.52 5.89
CA TYR A 580 4.72 37.35 6.38
C TYR A 580 5.20 38.53 7.24
N TYR A 581 5.06 39.77 6.77
CA TYR A 581 5.41 40.98 7.53
C TYR A 581 4.61 41.09 8.84
N ASN A 582 3.31 40.75 8.81
CA ASN A 582 2.47 40.74 10.01
C ASN A 582 2.85 39.64 11.02
N LYS A 583 3.45 38.51 10.59
CA LYS A 583 3.95 37.46 11.49
C LYS A 583 5.33 37.77 12.08
N CYS A 584 6.19 38.47 11.34
CA CYS A 584 7.48 38.96 11.84
C CYS A 584 7.31 40.05 12.91
N LEU A 585 6.23 40.83 12.84
CA LEU A 585 5.76 41.74 13.89
C LEU A 585 5.10 40.99 15.07
N LYS A 586 5.77 39.99 15.66
CA LYS A 586 5.38 39.45 16.97
C LYS A 586 6.18 40.11 18.08
N MET A 587 5.60 41.18 18.64
CA MET A 587 5.64 41.75 20.01
C MET A 587 6.89 41.56 20.92
N GLY A 588 7.52 40.39 20.94
CA GLY A 588 8.66 40.08 21.81
C GLY A 588 9.97 40.79 21.46
N ILE A 589 10.16 41.23 20.21
CA ILE A 589 11.31 42.05 19.79
C ILE A 589 11.10 43.51 20.20
N LEU A 590 9.90 44.05 19.98
CA LEU A 590 9.49 45.38 20.43
C LEU A 590 9.57 45.51 21.96
N TRP A 591 9.06 44.52 22.71
CA TRP A 591 9.10 44.58 24.17
C TRP A 591 10.54 44.59 24.73
N LYS A 592 11.48 43.85 24.13
CA LYS A 592 12.89 43.87 24.56
C LYS A 592 13.62 45.18 24.22
N HIS A 593 13.28 45.84 23.12
CA HIS A 593 13.87 47.13 22.76
C HIS A 593 13.31 48.29 23.59
N PHE A 594 12.01 48.25 23.94
CA PHE A 594 11.32 49.35 24.62
C PHE A 594 11.08 49.13 26.13
N ALA A 595 11.36 47.95 26.69
CA ALA A 595 11.39 47.69 28.13
C ALA A 595 12.81 47.72 28.69
N ASN A 596 13.63 48.67 28.24
CA ASN A 596 14.97 48.88 28.80
C ASN A 596 14.87 49.74 30.07
N LYS A 597 14.83 49.10 31.25
CA LYS A 597 14.78 49.79 32.56
C LYS A 597 15.88 50.83 32.76
N LYS A 598 17.00 50.77 32.03
CA LYS A 598 18.10 51.74 32.13
C LYS A 598 17.83 53.09 31.44
N GLN A 599 16.84 53.18 30.55
CA GLN A 599 16.53 54.42 29.80
C GLN A 599 15.19 55.06 30.18
N GLY A 600 14.49 54.55 31.21
CA GLY A 600 13.23 55.14 31.70
C GLY A 600 12.03 55.02 30.76
N LEU A 601 12.18 54.36 29.60
CA LEU A 601 11.08 54.14 28.66
C LEU A 601 10.25 52.93 29.09
N GLN A 602 8.94 53.13 29.22
CA GLN A 602 7.95 52.09 29.53
C GLN A 602 6.96 52.02 28.37
N LEU A 603 6.92 50.88 27.68
CA LEU A 603 5.97 50.66 26.58
C LEU A 603 4.54 50.59 27.15
N SER A 604 3.75 51.65 26.96
CA SER A 604 2.41 51.81 27.53
C SER A 604 1.28 51.32 26.61
N ALA A 605 1.44 51.42 25.29
CA ALA A 605 0.49 50.90 24.30
C ALA A 605 1.19 50.61 22.97
N ILE A 606 0.58 49.75 22.14
CA ILE A 606 0.98 49.52 20.75
C ILE A 606 -0.26 49.74 19.89
N CYS A 607 -0.17 50.68 18.96
CA CYS A 607 -1.24 50.97 18.01
C CYS A 607 -0.97 50.21 16.72
N PHE A 608 -1.96 49.44 16.24
CA PHE A 608 -1.91 48.81 14.92
C PHE A 608 -2.71 49.68 13.95
N ALA A 609 -2.06 50.24 12.95
CA ALA A 609 -2.76 50.83 11.80
C ALA A 609 -2.94 49.72 10.74
N TYR A 610 -4.18 49.35 10.46
CA TYR A 610 -4.50 48.60 9.25
C TYR A 610 -4.83 49.60 8.14
N THR A 611 -3.98 49.66 7.12
CA THR A 611 -4.34 50.33 5.87
C THR A 611 -5.07 49.31 5.01
N ILE A 612 -6.37 49.47 4.83
CA ILE A 612 -7.09 48.76 3.77
C ILE A 612 -6.66 49.43 2.47
N LEU A 613 -5.80 48.78 1.70
CA LEU A 613 -5.52 49.22 0.33
C LEU A 613 -6.80 49.05 -0.49
N PRO A 614 -7.35 50.10 -1.11
CA PRO A 614 -8.50 49.96 -1.98
C PRO A 614 -8.12 49.08 -3.17
N PHE A 615 -8.84 47.98 -3.34
CA PHE A 615 -8.84 47.22 -4.59
C PHE A 615 -9.31 48.15 -5.71
N SER A 616 -8.40 48.48 -6.63
CA SER A 616 -8.76 48.99 -7.95
C SER A 616 -9.14 47.78 -8.81
N ILE A 617 -10.45 47.59 -8.97
CA ILE A 617 -10.98 46.76 -10.06
C ILE A 617 -10.78 47.59 -11.33
N LYS A 618 -9.80 47.22 -12.16
CA LYS A 618 -9.83 47.62 -13.56
C LYS A 618 -10.90 46.79 -14.26
N THR A 619 -11.94 47.49 -14.71
CA THR A 619 -12.92 47.04 -15.72
C THR A 619 -12.23 46.56 -16.99
#